data_AF-A0A7Z9WHL8-F1
#
_entry.id   AF-A0A7Z9WHL8-F1
#
_cell.length_a   1.000
_cell.length_b   1.000
_cell.length_c   1.000
_cell.angle_alpha   90.00
_cell.angle_beta   90.00
_cell.angle_gamma   90.00
#
_symmetry.space_group_name_H-M   'P 1'
#
loop_
_entity.id
_entity.type
_entity.pdbx_description
1 polymer ?
#
loop_
_entity_poly.entity_id
_entity_poly.type
_entity_poly.pdbx_seq_one_letter_code
_entity_poly.pdbx_strand_id
1 'polypeptide(L)'
;MSTFSETISLTTGGFSDIINITNEVTTISERSAIESGLVTIFCPGSTGAVTTIEYESGALKDLQRTIKKLLHQIFLMSMINAGAMAMVFPM
;
A
#
# COMPACT_ATOMS: atom_id res chain seq x y z
N MET A 1 22.60 -10.56 10.56
CA MET A 1 21.31 -9.87 10.44
C MET A 1 20.50 -10.66 9.42
N SER A 2 19.42 -11.31 9.83
CA SER A 2 18.59 -12.11 8.90
C SER A 2 17.75 -11.17 8.03
N THR A 3 17.62 -11.48 6.75
CA THR A 3 16.76 -10.75 5.81
C THR A 3 15.89 -11.75 5.08
N PHE A 4 14.61 -11.43 4.93
CA PHE A 4 13.63 -12.24 4.21
C PHE A 4 12.90 -11.33 3.22
N SER A 5 12.80 -11.76 1.96
CA SER A 5 12.20 -10.96 0.89
C SER A 5 11.27 -11.83 0.06
N GLU A 6 10.09 -11.31 -0.23
CA GLU A 6 9.05 -11.94 -1.06
C GLU A 6 8.40 -10.87 -1.93
N THR A 7 7.74 -11.31 -3.01
CA THR A 7 7.04 -10.43 -3.96
C THR A 7 5.55 -10.74 -3.96
N ILE A 8 4.72 -9.70 -3.82
CA ILE A 8 3.27 -9.79 -3.97
C ILE A 8 2.90 -9.34 -5.38
N SER A 9 2.25 -10.21 -6.15
CA SER A 9 1.71 -9.88 -7.47
C SER A 9 0.24 -9.49 -7.37
N LEU A 10 -0.09 -8.28 -7.81
CA LEU A 10 -1.45 -7.74 -7.76
C LEU A 10 -1.97 -7.44 -9.17
N THR A 11 -3.27 -7.59 -9.36
CA THR A 11 -3.98 -7.12 -10.56
C THR A 11 -4.89 -5.99 -10.13
N THR A 12 -4.85 -4.88 -10.86
CA THR A 12 -5.57 -3.64 -10.52
C THR A 12 -6.61 -3.34 -11.60
N GLY A 13 -7.69 -2.67 -11.21
CA GLY A 13 -8.68 -2.12 -12.13
C GLY A 13 -8.30 -0.75 -12.73
N GLY A 14 -7.16 -0.18 -12.34
CA GLY A 14 -6.76 1.19 -12.70
C GLY A 14 -7.55 2.29 -11.97
N PHE A 15 -7.32 3.56 -12.32
CA PHE A 15 -8.12 4.71 -11.89
C PHE A 15 -8.30 4.93 -10.37
N SER A 16 -7.20 4.89 -9.59
CA SER A 16 -7.21 4.98 -8.12
C SER A 16 -7.85 3.76 -7.45
N ASP A 17 -7.65 2.58 -8.03
CA ASP A 17 -7.94 1.32 -7.36
C ASP A 17 -7.12 1.21 -6.06
N ILE A 18 -7.76 0.67 -5.02
CA ILE A 18 -7.16 0.54 -3.68
C ILE A 18 -7.28 -0.91 -3.23
N ILE A 19 -6.14 -1.59 -3.20
CA ILE A 19 -6.06 -3.00 -2.81
C ILE A 19 -5.53 -3.09 -1.38
N ASN A 20 -6.26 -3.79 -0.50
CA ASN A 20 -5.77 -4.13 0.83
C ASN A 20 -4.77 -5.29 0.72
N ILE A 21 -3.53 -5.08 1.16
CA ILE A 21 -2.46 -6.09 1.14
C ILE A 21 -2.07 -6.58 2.54
N THR A 22 -2.87 -6.25 3.56
CA THR A 22 -2.53 -6.50 4.97
C THR A 22 -2.36 -7.99 5.27
N ASN A 23 -3.21 -8.85 4.69
CA ASN A 23 -3.16 -10.30 4.93
C ASN A 23 -1.92 -10.92 4.30
N GLU A 24 -1.57 -10.50 3.08
CA GLU A 24 -0.40 -10.94 2.33
C GLU A 24 0.89 -10.57 3.08
N VAL A 25 0.98 -9.32 3.55
CA VAL A 25 2.12 -8.86 4.35
C VAL A 25 2.23 -9.62 5.66
N THR A 26 1.10 -9.84 6.36
CA THR A 26 1.08 -10.58 7.62
C THR A 26 1.57 -12.02 7.42
N THR A 27 1.06 -12.69 6.39
CA THR A 27 1.46 -14.06 6.03
C THR A 27 2.96 -14.14 5.70
N ILE A 28 3.49 -13.18 4.96
CA ILE A 28 4.92 -13.10 4.61
C ILE A 28 5.76 -12.85 5.86
N SER A 29 5.31 -11.96 6.75
CA SER A 29 6.00 -11.65 8.00
C SER A 29 6.08 -12.88 8.91
N GLU A 30 4.99 -13.63 9.06
CA GLU A 30 4.95 -14.87 9.85
C GLU A 30 5.90 -15.95 9.28
N ARG A 31 5.95 -16.07 7.94
CA ARG A 31 6.87 -17.01 7.26
C ARG A 31 8.35 -16.67 7.42
N SER A 32 8.68 -15.40 7.71
CA SER A 32 10.08 -14.96 7.86
C SER A 32 10.78 -15.52 9.10
N ALA A 33 10.01 -15.98 10.10
CA ALA A 33 10.50 -16.38 11.42
C ALA A 33 11.36 -15.32 12.15
N ILE A 34 11.24 -14.04 11.76
CA ILE A 34 11.90 -12.91 12.43
C ILE A 34 10.95 -12.40 13.52
N GLU A 35 11.31 -12.62 14.79
CA GLU A 35 10.47 -12.21 15.95
C GLU A 35 10.43 -10.69 16.15
N SER A 36 11.53 -10.00 15.87
CA SER A 36 11.64 -8.55 16.03
C SER A 36 12.52 -7.96 14.93
N GLY A 37 11.96 -7.03 14.16
CA GLY A 37 12.63 -6.43 13.02
C GLY A 37 11.78 -5.34 12.36
N LEU A 38 12.04 -5.09 11.08
CA LEU A 38 11.34 -4.11 10.28
C LEU A 38 10.86 -4.76 8.98
N VAL A 39 9.60 -4.51 8.63
CA VAL A 39 9.01 -4.89 7.34
C VAL A 39 9.07 -3.69 6.42
N THR A 40 9.77 -3.84 5.29
CA THR A 40 9.81 -2.82 4.23
C THR A 40 8.95 -3.28 3.08
N ILE A 41 7.99 -2.45 2.66
CA ILE A 41 7.18 -2.71 1.48
C ILE A 41 7.47 -1.63 0.45
N PHE A 42 7.71 -2.08 -0.77
CA PHE A 42 8.16 -1.24 -1.85
C PHE A 42 7.41 -1.55 -3.15
N CYS A 43 6.86 -0.53 -3.78
CA CYS A 43 6.31 -0.59 -5.12
C CYS A 43 7.39 -0.17 -6.12
N PRO A 44 7.86 -1.06 -7.01
CA PRO A 44 8.84 -0.67 -8.05
C PRO A 44 8.24 0.22 -9.14
N GLY A 45 6.91 0.26 -9.29
CA GLY A 45 6.22 1.10 -10.28
C GLY A 45 6.10 2.56 -9.84
N SER A 46 6.23 3.49 -10.79
CA SER A 46 6.10 4.94 -10.53
C SER A 46 4.66 5.42 -10.40
N THR A 47 3.70 4.68 -10.94
CA THR A 47 2.26 4.98 -10.91
C THR A 47 1.52 4.22 -9.81
N GLY A 48 2.25 3.58 -8.89
CA GLY A 48 1.70 2.90 -7.73
C GLY A 48 2.30 3.48 -6.46
N ALA A 49 1.49 3.60 -5.41
CA ALA A 49 1.91 4.04 -4.09
C ALA A 49 1.49 2.99 -3.06
N VAL A 50 2.26 2.84 -1.99
CA VAL A 50 1.89 2.05 -0.82
C VAL A 50 1.68 3.03 0.33
N THR A 51 0.53 2.95 0.99
CA THR A 51 0.18 3.77 2.12
C THR A 51 -0.45 2.92 3.21
N THR A 52 -0.64 3.50 4.38
CA THR A 52 -1.40 2.90 5.47
C THR A 52 -2.64 3.73 5.73
N ILE A 53 -3.83 3.13 5.71
CA ILE A 53 -5.10 3.78 6.02
C ILE A 53 -6.07 2.78 6.66
N GLU A 54 -7.04 3.25 7.42
CA GLU A 54 -8.17 2.42 7.83
C GLU A 54 -8.93 1.94 6.59
N TYR A 55 -9.02 0.61 6.41
CA TYR A 55 -9.66 0.01 5.24
C TYR A 55 -11.18 -0.05 5.40
N GLU A 56 -11.80 1.13 5.50
CA GLU A 56 -13.25 1.30 5.58
C GLU A 56 -13.79 2.15 4.43
N SER A 57 -15.04 1.89 4.05
CA SER A 57 -15.58 2.44 2.80
C SER A 57 -15.62 3.98 2.74
N GLY A 58 -15.71 4.67 3.89
CA GLY A 58 -15.67 6.13 3.99
C GLY A 58 -14.28 6.65 3.67
N ALA A 59 -13.28 6.24 4.45
CA ALA A 59 -11.87 6.58 4.26
C ALA A 59 -11.36 6.28 2.83
N LEU A 60 -11.74 5.13 2.26
CA LEU A 60 -11.35 4.76 0.89
C LEU A 60 -11.92 5.72 -0.16
N LYS A 61 -13.20 6.10 -0.05
CA LYS A 61 -13.83 7.06 -0.97
C LYS A 61 -13.22 8.45 -0.84
N ASP A 62 -12.93 8.88 0.39
CA ASP A 62 -12.30 10.17 0.65
C ASP A 62 -10.86 10.22 0.12
N LEU A 63 -10.11 9.11 0.25
CA LEU A 63 -8.78 8.98 -0.33
C LEU A 63 -8.84 9.07 -1.86
N GLN A 64 -9.73 8.29 -2.50
CA GLN A 64 -9.93 8.36 -3.96
C GLN A 64 -10.30 9.77 -4.42
N ARG A 65 -11.23 10.43 -3.72
CA ARG A 65 -11.64 11.80 -4.04
C ARG A 65 -10.49 12.79 -3.88
N THR A 66 -9.70 12.65 -2.81
CA THR A 66 -8.57 13.52 -2.52
C THR A 66 -7.46 13.34 -3.55
N ILE A 67 -7.12 12.10 -3.89
CA ILE A 67 -6.14 11.78 -4.93
C ILE A 67 -6.60 12.36 -6.29
N LYS A 68 -7.86 12.17 -6.68
CA LYS A 68 -8.39 12.77 -7.93
C LYS A 68 -8.33 14.31 -7.92
N LYS A 69 -8.52 14.95 -6.77
CA LYS A 69 -8.38 16.41 -6.62
C LYS A 69 -6.91 16.84 -6.68
N LEU A 70 -6.02 16.12 -6.01
CA LEU A 70 -4.60 16.44 -5.94
C LEU A 70 -3.88 16.13 -7.24
N LEU A 71 -4.25 15.09 -7.98
CA LEU A 71 -3.62 14.74 -9.25
C LEU A 71 -3.92 15.72 -10.40
N HIS A 72 -4.85 16.66 -10.20
CA HIS A 72 -4.88 17.88 -11.03
C HIS A 72 -3.64 18.79 -10.80
N GLN A 73 -2.82 18.52 -9.78
CA GLN A 73 -1.67 19.26 -9.27
C GLN A 73 -0.61 18.30 -8.67
N ILE A 74 0.09 17.52 -9.51
CA ILE A 74 1.39 16.85 -9.21
C ILE A 74 1.39 15.68 -8.19
N PHE A 75 2.28 14.73 -8.44
CA PHE A 75 2.37 13.38 -7.89
C PHE A 75 3.53 13.23 -6.90
N LEU A 76 3.26 13.00 -5.61
CA LEU A 76 4.11 12.25 -4.68
C LEU A 76 3.38 12.13 -3.33
N MET A 77 3.23 10.92 -2.75
CA MET A 77 3.16 10.79 -1.30
C MET A 77 3.47 9.35 -0.86
N SER A 78 4.56 9.19 -0.12
CA SER A 78 4.73 8.11 0.86
C SER A 78 4.32 8.68 2.21
N MET A 79 3.37 8.04 2.89
CA MET A 79 3.03 8.37 4.27
C MET A 79 2.87 7.10 5.10
N ILE A 80 3.62 7.08 6.20
CA ILE A 80 3.59 6.09 7.28
C ILE A 80 2.66 6.67 8.35
N ASN A 81 1.52 6.00 8.60
CA ASN A 81 0.86 5.77 9.89
C ASN A 81 -0.68 5.63 9.72
N ALA A 82 -1.20 4.41 9.94
CA ALA A 82 -2.52 4.02 10.48
C ALA A 82 -3.07 2.71 9.87
N GLY A 83 -3.38 1.72 10.72
CA GLY A 83 -4.43 0.70 10.50
C GLY A 83 -4.15 -0.47 9.56
N ALA A 84 -4.09 -0.23 8.25
CA ALA A 84 -4.00 -1.28 7.22
C ALA A 84 -3.18 -0.79 6.02
N MET A 85 -2.46 -1.68 5.31
CA MET A 85 -1.68 -1.29 4.13
C MET A 85 -2.51 -1.34 2.85
N ALA A 86 -2.57 -0.20 2.18
CA ALA A 86 -3.31 0.04 0.96
C ALA A 86 -2.34 0.43 -0.16
N MET A 87 -2.44 -0.25 -1.30
CA MET A 87 -1.72 0.13 -2.51
C MET A 87 -2.65 0.95 -3.40
N VAL A 88 -2.24 2.15 -3.80
CA VAL A 88 -3.02 3.06 -4.64
C VAL A 88 -2.38 3.21 -6.01
N PHE A 89 -3.13 2.99 -7.07
CA PHE A 89 -2.65 3.11 -8.46
C PHE A 89 -3.29 4.32 -9.15
N PRO A 90 -2.60 5.45 -9.23
CA PRO A 90 -2.95 6.53 -10.14
C PRO A 90 -2.73 6.14 -11.60
N MET A 91 -3.86 5.88 -12.28
CA MET A 91 -4.06 5.50 -13.68
C MET A 91 -3.96 3.99 -13.93
#